data_AF-A0A924EMH1-F1
#
_entry.id   AF-A0A924EMH1-F1
#
_cell.length_a   1.000
_cell.length_b   1.000
_cell.length_c   1.000
_cell.angle_alpha   90.00
_cell.angle_beta   90.00
_cell.angle_gamma   90.00
#
_symmetry.space_group_name_H-M   'P 1'
#
loop_
_entity.id
_entity.type
_entity.pdbx_description
1 polymer ?
#
loop_
_entity_poly.entity_id
_entity_poly.type
_entity_poly.pdbx_seq_one_letter_code
_entity_poly.pdbx_strand_id
1 'polypeptide(L)'
;MGYHISNSNSLWSISFGYLMNLTIPRSGEVARATALYGVEKVPVENSFGTIILERIVDLLCMLLFLALTLIFKFKAISSFYTFVTARQSLPSKSSSQNLNFIFGGIVVLFFLLFFISKSRIKKHSLYKKVLNFVKGILTGLKSIFHLKQKVKFISLSLAIWICYYLAAYLVCFALPETSNFTFADGFFIIVVGTLGMMVPASGGIGAFHFALKIGIMALYFSMGKDPKIGGEVGLSYAFISHTMQLVIMAIMGLISIPMLAKARKIRI
;
A
#
# COMPACT_ATOMS: atom_id res chain seq x y z
N MET A 1 9.63 -14.29 -21.40
CA MET A 1 9.10 -15.65 -21.19
C MET A 1 8.47 -16.26 -22.44
N GLY A 2 8.19 -15.49 -23.51
CA GLY A 2 7.80 -16.06 -24.81
C GLY A 2 6.32 -16.47 -24.94
N TYR A 3 5.54 -16.40 -23.87
CA TYR A 3 4.10 -16.66 -23.89
C TYR A 3 3.31 -15.47 -24.44
N HIS A 4 2.35 -15.76 -25.31
CA HIS A 4 1.34 -14.81 -25.76
C HIS A 4 0.04 -15.07 -25.02
N ILE A 5 -0.36 -14.12 -24.17
CA ILE A 5 -1.51 -14.24 -23.27
C ILE A 5 -2.61 -13.31 -23.77
N SER A 6 -3.87 -13.77 -23.77
CA SER A 6 -5.01 -12.91 -24.05
C SER A 6 -5.23 -11.91 -22.92
N ASN A 7 -5.42 -10.62 -23.27
CA ASN A 7 -5.74 -9.58 -22.29
C ASN A 7 -7.00 -9.92 -21.47
N SER A 8 -8.00 -10.54 -22.10
CA SER A 8 -9.25 -10.94 -21.43
C SER A 8 -9.00 -12.03 -20.38
N ASN A 9 -8.25 -13.08 -20.74
CA ASN A 9 -7.91 -14.16 -19.81
C ASN A 9 -7.02 -13.67 -18.66
N SER A 10 -6.11 -12.74 -18.95
CA SER A 10 -5.30 -12.08 -17.93
C SER A 10 -6.15 -11.27 -16.96
N LEU A 11 -7.09 -10.47 -17.48
CA LEU A 11 -8.04 -9.69 -16.68
C LEU A 11 -8.87 -10.59 -15.76
N TRP A 12 -9.50 -11.64 -16.30
CA TRP A 12 -10.34 -12.53 -15.49
C TRP A 12 -9.53 -13.31 -14.46
N SER A 13 -8.30 -13.72 -14.79
CA SER A 13 -7.41 -14.37 -13.83
C SER A 13 -7.04 -13.43 -12.67
N ILE A 14 -6.83 -12.14 -12.96
CA ILE A 14 -6.60 -11.10 -11.94
C ILE A 14 -7.86 -10.88 -11.08
N SER A 15 -9.04 -10.73 -11.70
CA SER A 15 -10.31 -10.56 -11.01
C SER A 15 -10.63 -11.74 -10.08
N PHE A 16 -10.37 -12.97 -10.53
CA PHE A 16 -10.50 -14.17 -9.70
C PHE A 16 -9.54 -14.14 -8.50
N GLY A 17 -8.30 -13.70 -8.70
CA GLY A 17 -7.35 -13.48 -7.61
C GLY A 17 -7.83 -12.46 -6.58
N TYR A 18 -8.44 -11.35 -7.02
CA TYR A 18 -9.03 -10.37 -6.09
C TYR A 18 -10.19 -10.96 -5.29
N LEU A 19 -11.06 -11.77 -5.91
CA LEU A 19 -12.13 -12.48 -5.21
C LEU A 19 -11.57 -13.40 -4.12
N MET A 20 -10.52 -14.16 -4.43
CA MET A 20 -9.91 -15.08 -3.47
C MET A 20 -9.24 -14.35 -2.29
N ASN A 21 -8.72 -13.13 -2.50
CA ASN A 21 -8.23 -12.30 -1.39
C ASN A 21 -9.33 -11.83 -0.44
N LEU A 22 -10.60 -11.82 -0.85
CA LEU A 22 -11.74 -11.53 0.02
C LEU A 22 -12.09 -12.73 0.93
N THR A 23 -11.79 -13.95 0.49
CA THR A 23 -12.12 -15.18 1.24
C THR A 23 -10.98 -15.62 2.14
N ILE A 24 -9.77 -15.75 1.57
CA ILE A 24 -8.57 -16.16 2.30
C ILE A 24 -7.49 -15.09 2.09
N PRO A 25 -7.02 -14.43 3.17
CA PRO A 25 -5.99 -13.41 3.07
C PRO A 25 -4.78 -13.90 2.27
N ARG A 26 -4.35 -13.09 1.29
CA ARG A 26 -3.15 -13.33 0.46
C ARG A 26 -3.20 -14.57 -0.45
N SER A 27 -4.33 -15.28 -0.54
CA SER A 27 -4.48 -16.44 -1.43
C SER A 27 -4.60 -16.06 -2.92
N GLY A 28 -4.92 -14.80 -3.21
CA GLY A 28 -5.24 -14.33 -4.55
C GLY A 28 -4.11 -14.42 -5.57
N GLU A 29 -2.85 -14.35 -5.12
CA GLU A 29 -1.69 -14.48 -6.01
C GLU A 29 -1.55 -15.91 -6.52
N VAL A 30 -1.74 -16.89 -5.62
CA VAL A 30 -1.79 -18.31 -5.97
C VAL A 30 -2.96 -18.58 -6.88
N ALA A 31 -4.14 -18.07 -6.54
CA ALA A 31 -5.37 -18.24 -7.33
C ALA A 31 -5.25 -17.64 -8.75
N ARG A 32 -4.66 -16.45 -8.89
CA ARG A 32 -4.40 -15.83 -10.20
C ARG A 32 -3.47 -16.69 -11.04
N ALA A 33 -2.37 -17.18 -10.47
CA ALA A 33 -1.39 -17.98 -11.18
C ALA A 33 -1.95 -19.33 -11.63
N THR A 34 -2.74 -20.00 -10.76
CA THR A 34 -3.38 -21.28 -11.10
C THR A 34 -4.51 -21.12 -12.11
N ALA A 35 -5.33 -20.07 -11.99
CA ALA A 35 -6.34 -19.74 -12.98
C ALA A 35 -5.72 -19.48 -14.36
N LEU A 36 -4.65 -18.67 -14.39
CA LEU A 36 -3.93 -18.36 -15.62
C LEU A 36 -3.31 -19.62 -16.24
N TYR A 37 -2.72 -20.51 -15.45
CA TYR A 37 -2.27 -21.81 -15.96
C TYR A 37 -3.41 -22.62 -16.57
N GLY A 38 -4.60 -22.59 -15.95
CA GLY A 38 -5.79 -23.30 -16.42
C GLY A 38 -6.27 -22.85 -17.80
N VAL A 39 -6.18 -21.55 -18.13
CA VAL A 39 -6.67 -20.98 -19.39
C VAL A 39 -5.58 -20.66 -20.42
N GLU A 40 -4.34 -20.46 -19.98
CA GLU A 40 -3.24 -19.99 -20.83
C GLU A 40 -2.01 -20.92 -20.81
N LYS A 41 -2.01 -21.95 -19.95
CA LYS A 41 -0.92 -22.94 -19.80
C LYS A 41 0.45 -22.31 -19.50
N VAL A 42 0.46 -21.08 -18.99
CA VAL A 42 1.67 -20.42 -18.49
C VAL A 42 2.06 -21.09 -17.17
N PRO A 43 3.26 -21.68 -17.05
CA PRO A 43 3.69 -22.33 -15.82
C PRO A 43 3.55 -21.41 -14.61
N VAL A 44 3.04 -21.98 -13.51
CA VAL A 44 2.76 -21.24 -12.28
C VAL A 44 4.02 -20.53 -11.76
N GLU A 45 5.18 -21.18 -11.81
CA GLU A 45 6.48 -20.63 -11.40
C GLU A 45 6.85 -19.35 -12.18
N ASN A 46 6.62 -19.35 -13.49
CA ASN A 46 6.87 -18.19 -14.35
C ASN A 46 5.92 -17.03 -14.01
N SER A 47 4.64 -17.33 -13.77
CA SER A 47 3.65 -16.34 -13.34
C SER A 47 3.99 -15.76 -11.97
N PHE A 48 4.45 -16.58 -11.03
CA PHE A 48 4.91 -16.11 -9.71
C PHE A 48 6.11 -15.18 -9.82
N GLY A 49 7.06 -15.48 -10.70
CA GLY A 49 8.19 -14.59 -10.99
C GLY A 49 7.74 -13.19 -11.41
N THR A 50 6.69 -13.08 -12.24
CA THR A 50 6.13 -11.78 -12.62
C THR A 50 5.38 -11.10 -11.49
N ILE A 51 4.64 -11.84 -10.66
CA ILE A 51 3.91 -11.27 -9.51
C ILE A 51 4.89 -10.67 -8.50
N ILE A 52 6.01 -11.35 -8.21
CA ILE A 52 7.05 -10.81 -7.31
C ILE A 52 7.61 -9.49 -7.86
N LEU A 53 7.85 -9.43 -9.18
CA LEU A 53 8.32 -8.21 -9.82
C LEU A 53 7.30 -7.07 -9.71
N GLU A 54 6.02 -7.36 -9.96
CA GLU A 54 4.91 -6.41 -9.76
C GLU A 54 4.93 -5.87 -8.31
N ARG A 55 5.09 -6.74 -7.30
CA ARG A 55 5.15 -6.32 -5.88
C ARG A 55 6.32 -5.43 -5.53
N ILE A 56 7.48 -5.65 -6.13
CA ILE A 56 8.66 -4.80 -5.91
C ILE A 56 8.43 -3.40 -6.47
N VAL A 57 7.78 -3.30 -7.62
CA VAL A 57 7.41 -2.00 -8.21
C VAL A 57 6.36 -1.29 -7.36
N ASP A 58 5.33 -2.01 -6.92
CA ASP A 58 4.31 -1.46 -6.03
C ASP A 58 4.93 -0.93 -4.73
N LEU A 59 5.91 -1.64 -4.17
CA LEU A 59 6.64 -1.20 -2.98
C LEU A 59 7.42 0.10 -3.23
N LEU A 60 8.07 0.25 -4.40
CA LEU A 60 8.78 1.49 -4.73
C LEU A 60 7.82 2.67 -4.88
N CYS A 61 6.70 2.48 -5.56
CA CYS A 61 5.68 3.52 -5.69
C CYS A 61 5.11 3.89 -4.32
N MET A 62 4.86 2.92 -3.44
CA MET A 62 4.47 3.18 -2.05
C MET A 62 5.50 4.01 -1.29
N LEU A 63 6.79 3.69 -1.42
CA LEU A 63 7.86 4.45 -0.80
C LEU A 63 7.92 5.89 -1.32
N LEU A 64 7.62 6.11 -2.61
CA LEU A 64 7.51 7.44 -3.19
C LEU A 64 6.37 8.25 -2.55
N PHE A 65 5.16 7.69 -2.46
CA PHE A 65 4.03 8.36 -1.80
C PHE A 65 4.29 8.61 -0.31
N LEU A 66 4.95 7.68 0.37
CA LEU A 66 5.40 7.85 1.75
C LEU A 66 6.38 9.01 1.88
N ALA A 67 7.38 9.11 0.99
CA ALA A 67 8.33 10.21 0.99
C ALA A 67 7.64 11.57 0.75
N LEU A 68 6.74 11.65 -0.23
CA LEU A 68 5.93 12.84 -0.48
C LEU A 68 5.10 13.23 0.75
N THR A 69 4.47 12.23 1.40
CA THR A 69 3.71 12.44 2.63
C THR A 69 4.57 12.97 3.76
N LEU A 70 5.78 12.44 3.95
CA LEU A 70 6.72 12.92 4.96
C LEU A 70 7.15 14.36 4.69
N ILE A 71 7.36 14.75 3.44
CA ILE A 71 7.73 16.12 3.05
C ILE A 71 6.57 17.09 3.30
N PHE A 72 5.36 16.76 2.81
CA PHE A 72 4.23 17.71 2.81
C PHE A 72 3.37 17.68 4.08
N LYS A 73 3.34 16.56 4.82
CA LYS A 73 2.46 16.34 5.98
C LYS A 73 3.24 15.93 7.23
N PHE A 74 4.51 16.31 7.35
CA PHE A 74 5.33 16.10 8.55
C PHE A 74 4.61 16.55 9.83
N LYS A 75 3.98 17.74 9.80
CA LYS A 75 3.23 18.30 10.92
C LYS A 75 2.11 17.38 11.42
N ALA A 76 1.38 16.74 10.51
CA ALA A 76 0.28 15.83 10.86
C ALA A 76 0.78 14.54 11.49
N ILE A 77 1.91 14.01 11.01
CA ILE A 77 2.55 12.84 11.61
C ILE A 77 3.06 13.17 13.01
N SER A 78 3.72 14.33 13.17
CA SER A 78 4.23 14.77 14.48
C SER A 78 3.10 15.05 15.48
N SER A 79 2.02 15.70 15.05
CA SER A 79 0.89 16.02 15.93
C SER A 79 0.18 14.75 16.37
N PHE A 80 0.03 13.78 15.48
CA PHE A 80 -0.50 12.46 15.82
C PHE A 80 0.37 11.70 16.82
N TYR A 81 1.69 11.70 16.61
CA TYR A 81 2.62 11.08 17.56
C TYR A 81 2.46 11.69 18.96
N THR A 82 2.40 13.02 19.05
CA THR A 82 2.15 13.73 20.31
C THR A 82 0.80 13.38 20.91
N PHE A 83 -0.27 13.28 20.11
CA PHE A 83 -1.60 12.92 20.61
C PHE A 83 -1.66 11.50 21.20
N VAL A 84 -1.05 10.52 20.52
CA VAL A 84 -1.01 9.13 21.00
C VAL A 84 -0.17 9.00 22.26
N THR A 85 0.99 9.67 22.32
CA THR A 85 1.87 9.64 23.50
C THR A 85 1.30 10.45 24.66
N ALA A 86 0.64 11.59 24.42
CA ALA A 86 -0.02 12.39 25.44
C ALA A 86 -1.18 11.65 26.14
N ARG A 87 -1.84 10.72 25.45
CA ARG A 87 -2.86 9.84 26.06
C ARG A 87 -2.28 8.72 26.90
N GLN A 88 -1.00 8.35 26.70
CA GLN A 88 -0.31 7.35 27.51
C GLN A 88 0.42 7.96 28.71
N SER A 89 0.76 9.25 28.68
CA SER A 89 1.35 9.96 29.81
C SER A 89 0.26 10.58 30.71
N LEU A 90 0.19 10.14 31.97
CA LEU A 90 -0.37 10.93 33.07
C LEU A 90 0.23 12.36 33.07
N PRO A 91 -0.51 13.37 33.58
CA PRO A 91 -0.24 14.77 33.26
C PRO A 91 1.07 15.22 33.88
N SER A 92 2.11 15.36 33.06
CA SER A 92 3.30 16.14 33.41
C SER A 92 3.54 17.17 32.34
N LYS A 93 3.36 18.44 32.73
CA LYS A 93 3.77 19.63 32.00
C LYS A 93 5.22 19.46 31.53
N SER A 94 5.47 19.53 30.23
CA SER A 94 6.80 19.93 29.76
C SER A 94 6.79 20.56 28.37
N SER A 95 7.01 21.88 28.40
CA SER A 95 7.69 22.74 27.43
C SER A 95 7.88 22.22 26.00
N SER A 96 7.14 22.83 25.08
CA SER A 96 7.05 22.52 23.64
C SER A 96 8.14 23.13 22.76
N GLN A 97 9.27 23.62 23.30
CA GLN A 97 10.26 24.37 22.49
C GLN A 97 11.60 23.66 22.19
N ASN A 98 11.89 22.47 22.75
CA ASN A 98 13.18 21.79 22.50
C ASN A 98 13.13 20.51 21.66
N LEU A 99 11.95 20.04 21.23
CA LEU A 99 11.83 18.75 20.53
C LEU A 99 12.40 18.75 19.09
N ASN A 100 12.44 19.90 18.41
CA ASN A 100 12.99 19.97 17.04
C ASN A 100 14.52 19.77 17.00
N PHE A 101 15.25 20.26 18.00
CA PHE A 101 16.68 20.02 18.13
C PHE A 101 17.00 18.59 18.61
N ILE A 102 16.12 18.01 19.43
CA ILE A 102 16.25 16.63 19.89
C ILE A 102 15.96 15.65 18.74
N PHE A 103 14.95 15.90 17.90
CA PHE A 103 14.64 15.05 16.75
C PHE A 103 15.70 15.17 15.65
N GLY A 104 16.18 16.38 15.36
CA GLY A 104 17.33 16.60 14.46
C GLY A 104 18.61 15.94 15.01
N GLY A 105 18.84 16.05 16.32
CA GLY A 105 19.94 15.37 17.01
C GLY A 105 19.82 13.85 16.97
N ILE A 106 18.62 13.28 17.15
CA ILE A 106 18.37 11.84 17.07
C ILE A 106 18.53 11.32 15.64
N VAL A 107 18.11 12.05 14.62
CA VAL A 107 18.30 11.65 13.21
C VAL A 107 19.78 11.69 12.82
N VAL A 108 20.51 12.73 13.25
CA VAL A 108 21.96 12.84 13.04
C VAL A 108 22.73 11.79 13.85
N LEU A 109 22.34 11.52 15.10
CA LEU A 109 22.90 10.47 15.95
C LEU A 109 22.58 9.07 15.39
N PHE A 110 21.38 8.86 14.84
CA PHE A 110 20.99 7.62 14.17
C PHE A 110 21.81 7.40 12.90
N PHE A 111 22.02 8.45 12.08
CA PHE A 111 22.89 8.38 10.91
C PHE A 111 24.38 8.18 11.27
N LEU A 112 24.87 8.84 12.32
CA LEU A 112 26.24 8.66 12.85
C LEU A 112 26.43 7.27 13.44
N LEU A 113 25.51 6.78 14.26
CA LEU A 113 25.54 5.42 14.82
C LEU A 113 25.38 4.36 13.71
N PHE A 114 24.57 4.61 12.69
CA PHE A 114 24.45 3.74 11.52
C PHE A 114 25.76 3.65 10.71
N PHE A 115 26.48 4.77 10.56
CA PHE A 115 27.79 4.82 9.88
C PHE A 115 28.92 4.21 10.71
N ILE A 116 28.99 4.52 12.01
CA ILE A 116 30.03 4.02 12.94
C ILE A 116 29.83 2.52 13.24
N SER A 117 28.57 2.07 13.28
CA SER A 117 28.21 0.68 13.60
C SER A 117 28.12 -0.24 12.38
N LYS A 118 28.52 0.24 11.19
CA LYS A 118 28.65 -0.57 9.95
C LYS A 118 29.60 -1.78 10.12
N SER A 119 30.50 -1.73 11.09
CA SER A 119 31.43 -2.82 11.46
C SER A 119 30.81 -3.84 12.45
N ARG A 120 30.05 -3.39 13.46
CA ARG A 120 29.47 -4.26 14.51
C ARG A 120 28.09 -4.82 14.16
N ILE A 121 27.29 -4.11 13.37
CA ILE A 121 25.93 -4.52 12.96
C ILE A 121 25.95 -5.74 12.02
N LYS A 122 27.04 -5.96 11.28
CA LYS A 122 27.19 -7.10 10.35
C LYS A 122 27.01 -8.49 10.99
N LYS A 123 27.17 -8.59 12.32
CA LYS A 123 27.04 -9.84 13.08
C LYS A 123 25.62 -10.16 13.53
N HIS A 124 24.70 -9.18 13.57
CA HIS A 124 23.33 -9.41 14.02
C HIS A 124 22.46 -10.08 12.94
N SER A 125 21.63 -11.05 13.35
CA SER A 125 20.69 -11.76 12.46
C SER A 125 19.71 -10.80 11.75
N LEU A 126 19.34 -9.70 12.41
CA LEU A 126 18.50 -8.64 11.86
C LEU A 126 19.18 -7.92 10.68
N TYR A 127 20.48 -7.62 10.77
CA TYR A 127 21.21 -7.00 9.67
C TYR A 127 21.27 -7.91 8.44
N LYS A 128 21.54 -9.21 8.63
CA LYS A 128 21.54 -10.18 7.53
C LYS A 128 20.16 -10.27 6.87
N LYS A 129 19.08 -10.28 7.66
CA LYS A 129 17.70 -10.26 7.14
C LYS A 129 17.41 -9.00 6.32
N VAL A 130 17.73 -7.82 6.85
CA VAL A 130 17.54 -6.54 6.14
C VAL A 130 18.39 -6.46 4.87
N LEU A 131 19.66 -6.87 4.95
CA LEU A 131 20.56 -6.87 3.79
C LEU A 131 20.10 -7.84 2.71
N ASN A 132 19.59 -9.01 3.07
CA ASN A 132 19.00 -9.96 2.12
C ASN A 132 17.72 -9.41 1.49
N PHE A 133 16.88 -8.75 2.28
CA PHE A 133 15.67 -8.07 1.78
C PHE A 133 16.02 -6.97 0.76
N VAL A 134 16.98 -6.09 1.09
CA VAL A 134 17.46 -5.02 0.19
C VAL A 134 18.08 -5.62 -1.07
N LYS A 135 18.91 -6.66 -0.96
CA LYS A 135 19.44 -7.38 -2.13
C LYS A 135 18.32 -7.96 -2.98
N GLY A 136 17.28 -8.53 -2.37
CA GLY A 136 16.09 -9.03 -3.08
C GLY A 136 15.39 -7.95 -3.90
N ILE A 137 15.16 -6.78 -3.30
CA ILE A 137 14.62 -5.60 -4.01
C ILE A 137 15.52 -5.21 -5.17
N LEU A 138 16.83 -5.04 -4.94
CA LEU A 138 17.78 -4.66 -5.98
C LEU A 138 17.83 -5.66 -7.14
N THR A 139 17.74 -6.97 -6.85
CA THR A 139 17.66 -8.02 -7.88
C THR A 139 16.36 -7.92 -8.67
N GLY A 140 15.22 -7.67 -8.01
CA GLY A 140 13.95 -7.41 -8.69
C GLY A 140 14.01 -6.18 -9.60
N LEU A 141 14.61 -5.08 -9.13
CA LEU A 141 14.80 -3.88 -9.95
C LEU A 141 15.70 -4.15 -11.16
N LYS A 142 16.78 -4.92 -10.99
CA LYS A 142 17.60 -5.37 -12.12
C LYS A 142 16.79 -6.15 -13.15
N SER A 143 15.83 -6.98 -12.72
CA SER A 143 14.95 -7.73 -13.62
C SER A 143 14.11 -6.83 -14.54
N ILE A 144 13.68 -5.65 -14.06
CA ILE A 144 12.92 -4.67 -14.88
C ILE A 144 13.74 -4.22 -16.10
N PHE A 145 15.06 -4.03 -15.93
CA PHE A 145 15.93 -3.60 -17.03
C PHE A 145 16.06 -4.63 -18.15
N HIS A 146 15.80 -5.91 -17.86
CA HIS A 146 15.81 -7.00 -18.84
C HIS A 146 14.45 -7.20 -19.56
N LEU A 147 13.41 -6.42 -19.22
CA LEU A 147 12.12 -6.50 -19.90
C LEU A 147 12.18 -5.89 -21.31
N LYS A 148 11.65 -6.63 -22.29
CA LYS A 148 11.52 -6.15 -23.69
C LYS A 148 10.76 -4.82 -23.79
N GLN A 149 9.67 -4.67 -23.02
CA GLN A 149 8.80 -3.48 -23.02
C GLN A 149 8.87 -2.72 -21.69
N LYS A 150 10.09 -2.48 -21.17
CA LYS A 150 10.31 -1.82 -19.87
C LYS A 150 9.60 -0.47 -19.71
N VAL A 151 9.57 0.36 -20.75
CA VAL A 151 8.93 1.70 -20.70
C VAL A 151 7.42 1.56 -20.51
N LYS A 152 6.77 0.69 -21.30
CA LYS A 152 5.34 0.41 -21.20
C LYS A 152 4.97 -0.15 -19.82
N PHE A 153 5.79 -1.05 -19.28
CA PHE A 153 5.57 -1.61 -17.95
C PHE A 153 5.63 -0.53 -16.88
N ILE A 154 6.69 0.29 -16.85
CA ILE A 154 6.85 1.37 -15.87
C ILE A 154 5.73 2.41 -16.02
N SER A 155 5.37 2.81 -17.24
CA SER A 155 4.30 3.79 -17.47
C SER A 155 2.93 3.28 -17.00
N LEU A 156 2.63 2.00 -17.24
CA LEU A 156 1.39 1.40 -16.75
C LEU A 156 1.37 1.25 -15.23
N SER A 157 2.50 0.86 -14.62
CA SER A 157 2.62 0.82 -13.15
C SER A 157 2.40 2.21 -12.54
N LEU A 158 3.00 3.26 -13.09
CA LEU A 158 2.77 4.63 -12.63
C LEU A 158 1.31 5.07 -12.85
N ALA A 159 0.71 4.74 -13.99
CA ALA A 159 -0.70 5.04 -14.25
C ALA A 159 -1.64 4.38 -13.23
N ILE A 160 -1.38 3.12 -12.87
CA ILE A 160 -2.15 2.40 -11.83
C ILE A 160 -2.05 3.15 -10.49
N TRP A 161 -0.86 3.61 -10.10
CA TRP A 161 -0.64 4.36 -8.87
C TRP A 161 -1.30 5.74 -8.88
N ILE A 162 -1.31 6.43 -10.03
CA ILE A 162 -2.08 7.68 -10.22
C ILE A 162 -3.57 7.39 -10.06
N CYS A 163 -4.10 6.32 -10.67
CA CYS A 163 -5.49 5.93 -10.49
C CYS A 163 -5.82 5.60 -9.02
N TYR A 164 -4.92 4.92 -8.29
CA TYR A 164 -5.10 4.68 -6.86
C TYR A 164 -5.12 5.98 -6.05
N TYR A 165 -4.22 6.92 -6.37
CA TYR A 165 -4.20 8.23 -5.74
C TYR A 165 -5.48 9.00 -6.01
N LEU A 166 -5.93 9.04 -7.26
CA LEU A 166 -7.18 9.69 -7.64
C LEU A 166 -8.39 9.03 -6.98
N ALA A 167 -8.43 7.70 -6.91
CA ALA A 167 -9.49 6.97 -6.22
C ALA A 167 -9.54 7.34 -4.73
N ALA A 168 -8.39 7.47 -4.06
CA ALA A 168 -8.34 7.91 -2.68
C ALA A 168 -8.74 9.39 -2.53
N TYR A 169 -8.19 10.27 -3.38
CA TYR A 169 -8.42 11.71 -3.27
C TYR A 169 -9.86 12.11 -3.63
N LEU A 170 -10.44 11.50 -4.67
CA LEU A 170 -11.77 11.87 -5.14
C LEU A 170 -12.89 11.51 -4.15
N VAL A 171 -12.70 10.48 -3.33
CA VAL A 171 -13.67 10.12 -2.27
C VAL A 171 -13.76 11.22 -1.21
N CYS A 172 -12.73 12.04 -1.02
CA CYS A 172 -12.79 13.18 -0.09
C CYS A 172 -13.85 14.21 -0.47
N PHE A 173 -14.23 14.31 -1.75
CA PHE A 173 -15.29 15.21 -2.19
C PHE A 173 -16.70 14.67 -1.92
N ALA A 174 -16.85 13.39 -1.55
CA ALA A 174 -18.14 12.82 -1.19
C ALA A 174 -18.60 13.23 0.22
N LEU A 175 -17.68 13.72 1.07
CA LEU A 175 -17.96 14.15 2.43
C LEU A 175 -17.66 15.66 2.58
N PRO A 176 -18.62 16.47 3.05
CA PRO A 176 -18.41 17.91 3.25
C PRO A 176 -17.20 18.23 4.12
N GLU A 177 -16.93 17.41 5.13
CA GLU A 177 -15.88 17.65 6.11
C GLU A 177 -14.47 17.42 5.55
N THR A 178 -14.35 16.60 4.50
CA THR A 178 -13.08 16.32 3.78
C THR A 178 -12.98 17.01 2.42
N SER A 179 -14.03 17.69 1.95
CA SER A 179 -14.05 18.35 0.63
C SER A 179 -12.95 19.40 0.43
N ASN A 180 -12.49 20.02 1.53
CA ASN A 180 -11.41 21.01 1.53
C ASN A 180 -10.01 20.40 1.68
N PHE A 181 -9.89 19.07 1.61
CA PHE A 181 -8.59 18.40 1.68
C PHE A 181 -7.73 18.77 0.47
N THR A 182 -6.49 19.14 0.77
CA THR A 182 -5.50 19.50 -0.24
C THR A 182 -5.02 18.26 -0.98
N PHE A 183 -4.43 18.46 -2.15
CA PHE A 183 -3.76 17.38 -2.90
C PHE A 183 -2.73 16.61 -2.03
N ALA A 184 -2.04 17.31 -1.13
CA ALA A 184 -1.10 16.72 -0.19
C ALA A 184 -1.78 15.86 0.90
N ASP A 185 -3.02 16.15 1.29
CA ASP A 185 -3.80 15.27 2.19
C ASP A 185 -4.11 13.95 1.50
N GLY A 186 -4.38 13.97 0.19
CA GLY A 186 -4.54 12.77 -0.62
C GLY A 186 -3.35 11.82 -0.53
N PHE A 187 -2.11 12.34 -0.54
CA PHE A 187 -0.89 11.51 -0.41
C PHE A 187 -0.85 10.80 0.94
N PHE A 188 -1.22 11.51 2.00
CA PHE A 188 -1.29 10.93 3.34
C PHE A 188 -2.38 9.84 3.42
N ILE A 189 -3.56 10.10 2.85
CA ILE A 189 -4.69 9.17 2.87
C ILE A 189 -4.36 7.87 2.12
N ILE A 190 -3.76 7.95 0.92
CA ILE A 190 -3.37 6.74 0.18
C ILE A 190 -2.31 5.95 0.96
N VAL A 191 -1.32 6.61 1.57
CA VAL A 191 -0.29 5.92 2.38
C VAL A 191 -0.92 5.19 3.57
N VAL A 192 -1.76 5.87 4.35
CA VAL A 192 -2.43 5.28 5.50
C VAL A 192 -3.33 4.11 5.07
N GLY A 193 -4.11 4.29 3.99
CA GLY A 193 -4.97 3.25 3.46
C GLY A 193 -4.20 2.03 2.98
N THR A 194 -3.12 2.21 2.23
CA THR A 194 -2.30 1.09 1.77
C THR A 194 -1.60 0.37 2.92
N LEU A 195 -1.14 1.08 3.95
CA LEU A 195 -0.61 0.46 5.16
C LEU A 195 -1.69 -0.36 5.90
N GLY A 196 -2.93 0.16 5.98
CA GLY A 196 -4.07 -0.56 6.54
C GLY A 196 -4.39 -1.85 5.77
N MET A 197 -4.36 -1.80 4.44
CA MET A 197 -4.55 -2.99 3.57
C MET A 197 -3.38 -3.98 3.63
N MET A 198 -2.20 -3.56 4.12
CA MET A 198 -1.04 -4.44 4.24
C MET A 198 -1.20 -5.44 5.39
N VAL A 199 -1.94 -5.08 6.44
CA VAL A 199 -2.27 -5.96 7.55
C VAL A 199 -2.99 -7.21 7.02
N PRO A 200 -2.61 -8.43 7.45
CA PRO A 200 -3.19 -9.67 6.96
C PRO A 200 -4.62 -9.89 7.50
N ALA A 201 -5.56 -9.09 7.01
CA ALA A 201 -7.00 -9.19 7.25
C ALA A 201 -7.71 -9.53 5.93
N SER A 202 -8.80 -10.31 6.01
CA SER A 202 -9.54 -10.72 4.81
C SER A 202 -10.13 -9.50 4.11
N GLY A 203 -9.76 -9.29 2.85
CA GLY A 203 -10.13 -8.08 2.11
C GLY A 203 -9.72 -6.75 2.75
N GLY A 204 -8.86 -6.73 3.79
CA GLY A 204 -8.53 -5.52 4.56
C GLY A 204 -9.64 -5.00 5.48
N ILE A 205 -10.72 -5.76 5.69
CA ILE A 205 -11.83 -5.37 6.57
C ILE A 205 -11.30 -5.13 7.99
N GLY A 206 -11.78 -4.06 8.63
CA GLY A 206 -11.33 -3.64 9.96
C GLY A 206 -9.99 -2.90 9.94
N ALA A 207 -8.91 -3.53 9.46
CA ALA A 207 -7.57 -2.92 9.46
C ALA A 207 -7.49 -1.63 8.63
N PHE A 208 -8.08 -1.63 7.44
CA PHE A 208 -8.21 -0.43 6.60
C PHE A 208 -9.02 0.66 7.30
N HIS A 209 -10.19 0.31 7.87
CA HIS A 209 -11.08 1.26 8.54
C HIS A 209 -10.41 1.90 9.75
N PHE A 210 -9.70 1.09 10.54
CA PHE A 210 -8.96 1.56 11.69
C PHE A 210 -7.79 2.47 11.28
N ALA A 211 -7.06 2.11 10.23
CA ALA A 211 -5.98 2.95 9.70
C ALA A 211 -6.52 4.32 9.25
N LEU A 212 -7.59 4.36 8.46
CA LEU A 212 -8.19 5.61 8.00
C LEU A 212 -8.80 6.44 9.12
N LYS A 213 -9.46 5.81 10.10
CA LYS A 213 -9.91 6.48 11.33
C LYS A 213 -8.76 7.23 11.99
N ILE A 214 -7.65 6.53 12.20
CA ILE A 214 -6.46 7.11 12.83
C ILE A 214 -5.82 8.19 11.96
N GLY A 215 -5.71 7.95 10.66
CA GLY A 215 -5.10 8.88 9.73
C GLY A 215 -5.88 10.19 9.60
N ILE A 216 -7.20 10.13 9.39
CA ILE A 216 -8.01 11.35 9.28
C ILE A 216 -8.09 12.07 10.63
N MET A 217 -8.12 11.34 11.76
CA MET A 217 -7.96 11.94 13.10
C MET A 217 -6.65 12.74 13.22
N ALA A 218 -5.53 12.20 12.73
CA ALA A 218 -4.24 12.89 12.70
C ALA A 218 -4.28 14.17 11.86
N LEU A 219 -4.88 14.09 10.67
CA LEU A 219 -5.04 15.25 9.78
C LEU A 219 -5.88 16.34 10.45
N TYR A 220 -7.01 15.99 11.07
CA TYR A 220 -7.88 16.94 11.78
C TYR A 220 -7.14 17.64 12.91
N PHE A 221 -6.43 16.86 13.73
CA PHE A 221 -5.64 17.41 14.82
C PHE A 221 -4.56 18.38 14.30
N SER A 222 -3.88 18.02 13.19
CA SER A 222 -2.91 18.90 12.54
C SER A 222 -3.50 20.21 12.01
N MET A 223 -4.79 20.22 11.69
CA MET A 223 -5.53 21.40 11.21
C MET A 223 -6.15 22.20 12.35
N GLY A 224 -5.91 21.83 13.62
CA GLY A 224 -6.53 22.46 14.78
C GLY A 224 -8.02 22.13 14.95
N LYS A 225 -8.52 21.09 14.28
CA LYS A 225 -9.90 20.60 14.40
C LYS A 225 -10.01 19.49 15.45
N ASP A 226 -11.23 19.20 15.91
CA ASP A 226 -11.47 18.13 16.89
C ASP A 226 -11.06 16.75 16.31
N PRO A 227 -10.10 16.05 16.94
CA PRO A 227 -9.66 14.72 16.51
C PRO A 227 -10.79 13.67 16.56
N LYS A 228 -11.75 13.80 17.48
CA LYS A 228 -12.87 12.84 17.59
C LYS A 228 -13.71 12.86 16.32
N ILE A 229 -14.07 14.06 15.86
CA ILE A 229 -14.77 14.27 14.59
C ILE A 229 -13.94 13.72 13.43
N GLY A 230 -12.63 13.98 13.41
CA GLY A 230 -11.74 13.42 12.39
C GLY A 230 -11.73 11.89 12.34
N GLY A 231 -11.84 11.24 13.51
CA GLY A 231 -11.95 9.78 13.59
C GLY A 231 -13.28 9.24 13.03
N GLU A 232 -14.39 9.91 13.31
CA GLU A 232 -15.72 9.56 12.77
C GLU A 232 -15.75 9.73 11.26
N VAL A 233 -15.26 10.87 10.76
CA VAL A 233 -15.11 11.15 9.33
C VAL A 233 -14.18 10.14 8.65
N GLY A 234 -13.09 9.75 9.32
CA GLY A 234 -12.18 8.69 8.88
C GLY A 234 -12.87 7.35 8.68
N LEU A 235 -13.80 6.98 9.56
CA LEU A 235 -14.61 5.78 9.39
C LEU A 235 -15.59 5.92 8.23
N SER A 236 -16.30 7.05 8.12
CA SER A 236 -17.23 7.31 7.00
C SER A 236 -16.52 7.21 5.65
N TYR A 237 -15.36 7.86 5.52
CA TYR A 237 -14.51 7.77 4.34
C TYR A 237 -14.12 6.32 4.03
N ALA A 238 -13.70 5.57 5.06
CA ALA A 238 -13.29 4.18 4.89
C ALA A 238 -14.43 3.29 4.43
N PHE A 239 -15.63 3.45 5.01
CA PHE A 239 -16.80 2.69 4.59
C PHE A 239 -17.19 2.99 3.13
N ILE A 240 -17.16 4.25 2.71
CA ILE A 240 -17.46 4.63 1.32
C ILE A 240 -16.44 3.98 0.38
N SER A 241 -15.15 4.30 0.57
CA SER A 241 -14.08 3.85 -0.34
C SER A 241 -13.92 2.32 -0.35
N HIS A 242 -13.91 1.67 0.81
CA HIS A 242 -13.73 0.22 0.92
C HIS A 242 -14.92 -0.54 0.39
N THR A 243 -16.16 -0.10 0.67
CA THR A 243 -17.36 -0.75 0.16
C THR A 243 -17.41 -0.68 -1.36
N MET A 244 -17.12 0.47 -1.96
CA MET A 244 -17.04 0.59 -3.43
C MET A 244 -16.02 -0.38 -4.02
N GLN A 245 -14.84 -0.48 -3.41
CA GLN A 245 -13.81 -1.41 -3.85
C GLN A 245 -14.27 -2.87 -3.70
N LEU A 246 -14.88 -3.22 -2.57
CA LEU A 246 -15.38 -4.57 -2.29
C LEU A 246 -16.44 -5.00 -3.31
N VAL A 247 -17.40 -4.13 -3.60
CA VAL A 247 -18.46 -4.38 -4.59
C VAL A 247 -17.85 -4.66 -5.97
N ILE A 248 -16.90 -3.85 -6.42
CA ILE A 248 -16.24 -4.05 -7.72
C ILE A 248 -15.46 -5.37 -7.73
N MET A 249 -14.68 -5.65 -6.67
CA MET A 249 -13.92 -6.90 -6.58
C MET A 249 -14.83 -8.14 -6.55
N ALA A 250 -15.96 -8.08 -5.85
CA ALA A 250 -16.93 -9.15 -5.77
C ALA A 250 -17.61 -9.38 -7.12
N ILE A 251 -18.12 -8.33 -7.77
CA ILE A 251 -18.81 -8.44 -9.06
C ILE A 251 -17.86 -8.95 -10.14
N MET A 252 -16.71 -8.31 -10.32
CA MET A 252 -15.72 -8.72 -11.33
C MET A 252 -15.18 -10.12 -11.03
N GLY A 253 -15.00 -10.43 -9.75
CA GLY A 253 -14.62 -11.75 -9.27
C GLY A 253 -15.63 -12.83 -9.65
N LEU A 254 -16.91 -12.61 -9.38
CA LEU A 254 -17.97 -13.58 -9.69
C LEU A 254 -18.12 -13.77 -11.21
N ILE A 255 -18.03 -12.69 -12.00
CA ILE A 255 -18.05 -12.76 -13.48
C ILE A 255 -16.84 -13.54 -14.01
N SER A 256 -15.68 -13.44 -13.34
CA SER A 256 -14.47 -14.13 -13.80
C SER A 256 -14.62 -15.65 -13.83
N ILE A 257 -15.45 -16.25 -12.96
CA ILE A 257 -15.63 -17.71 -12.85
C ILE A 257 -16.19 -18.32 -14.15
N PRO A 258 -17.38 -17.93 -14.65
CA PRO A 258 -17.91 -18.47 -15.90
C PRO A 258 -17.03 -18.09 -17.11
N MET A 259 -16.39 -16.91 -17.09
CA MET A 259 -15.51 -16.49 -18.18
C MET A 259 -14.26 -17.36 -18.29
N LEU A 260 -13.60 -17.67 -17.18
CA LEU A 260 -12.45 -18.58 -17.14
C LEU A 260 -12.85 -20.01 -17.47
N ALA A 261 -14.02 -20.46 -16.99
CA ALA A 261 -14.54 -21.79 -17.34
C ALA A 261 -14.79 -21.95 -18.85
N LYS A 262 -15.36 -20.93 -19.50
CA LYS A 262 -15.55 -20.89 -20.95
C LYS A 262 -14.22 -20.87 -21.70
N ALA A 263 -13.28 -20.03 -21.28
CA ALA A 263 -11.96 -19.92 -21.90
C ALA A 263 -11.16 -21.23 -21.82
N ARG A 264 -11.30 -21.98 -20.71
CA ARG A 264 -10.65 -23.29 -20.53
C ARG A 264 -11.13 -24.32 -21.54
N LYS A 265 -12.43 -24.36 -21.86
CA LYS A 265 -13.01 -25.30 -22.83
C LYS A 265 -12.57 -25.08 -24.26
N ILE A 266 -12.18 -23.85 -24.63
CA ILE A 266 -11.78 -23.51 -26.01
C ILE A 266 -10.34 -23.98 -26.32
N ARG A 267 -9.55 -24.30 -25.29
CA ARG A 267 -8.13 -24.68 -25.43
C ARG A 267 -7.80 -26.13 -25.05
N ILE A 268 -8.82 -26.91 -24.69
CA ILE A 268 -8.73 -28.37 -24.59
C ILE A 268 -9.12 -28.93 -25.95
#